data_AF-G4RL17-F1
#
_entry.id   AF-G4RL17-F1
#
_cell.length_a   1.000
_cell.length_b   1.000
_cell.length_c   1.000
_cell.angle_alpha   90.00
_cell.angle_beta   90.00
_cell.angle_gamma   90.00
#
_symmetry.space_group_name_H-M   'P 1'
#
loop_
_entity.id
_entity.type
_entity.pdbx_description
1 polymer ?
#
loop_
_entity_poly.entity_id
_entity_poly.type
_entity_poly.pdbx_seq_one_letter_code
_entity_poly.pdbx_strand_id
1 'polypeptide(L)'
;MVEELVEIVRYLESQESYRLIDVIKYRNGRRYIFKVSIRDGEIYIHLISHRGRAYLELWLQSFAVPLAVYDLNKDSLSIPISVVELLKRS
;
A
#
# COMPACT_ATOMS: atom_id res chain seq x y z
N MET A 1 -1.19 0.07 -16.23
CA MET A 1 -0.02 -0.16 -15.34
C MET A 1 0.59 1.10 -14.73
N VAL A 2 1.27 2.01 -15.45
CA VAL A 2 1.84 3.22 -14.80
C VAL A 2 0.74 4.22 -14.41
N GLU A 3 -0.22 4.46 -15.31
CA GLU A 3 -1.39 5.33 -15.06
C GLU A 3 -2.24 4.79 -13.91
N GLU A 4 -2.52 3.50 -13.93
CA GLU A 4 -3.26 2.77 -12.90
C GLU A 4 -2.64 2.89 -11.50
N LEU A 5 -1.31 2.78 -11.36
CA LEU A 5 -0.66 2.99 -10.07
C LEU A 5 -0.80 4.43 -9.56
N VAL A 6 -0.73 5.42 -10.48
CA VAL A 6 -0.93 6.83 -10.12
C VAL A 6 -2.36 7.08 -9.66
N GLU A 7 -3.35 6.44 -10.29
CA GLU A 7 -4.74 6.49 -9.85
C GLU A 7 -4.93 5.88 -8.47
N ILE A 8 -4.30 4.74 -8.19
CA ILE A 8 -4.33 4.12 -6.85
C ILE A 8 -3.71 5.05 -5.81
N VAL A 9 -2.55 5.64 -6.10
CA VAL A 9 -1.89 6.61 -5.20
C VAL A 9 -2.82 7.79 -4.91
N ARG A 10 -3.41 8.40 -5.95
CA ARG A 10 -4.36 9.51 -5.80
C ARG A 10 -5.60 9.10 -5.02
N TYR A 11 -6.12 7.91 -5.27
CA TYR A 11 -7.24 7.37 -4.52
C TYR A 11 -6.90 7.26 -3.03
N LEU A 12 -5.75 6.68 -2.68
CA LEU A 12 -5.34 6.60 -1.28
C LEU A 12 -5.11 7.99 -0.66
N GLU A 13 -4.42 8.90 -1.36
CA GLU A 13 -4.23 10.27 -0.86
C GLU A 13 -5.55 11.05 -0.66
N SER A 14 -6.62 10.68 -1.37
CA SER A 14 -7.95 11.27 -1.16
C SER A 14 -8.66 10.78 0.11
N GLN A 15 -8.17 9.70 0.73
CA GLN A 15 -8.74 9.12 1.94
C GLN A 15 -8.02 9.67 3.17
N GLU A 16 -8.74 10.32 4.10
CA GLU A 16 -8.13 10.95 5.28
C GLU A 16 -7.29 10.00 6.15
N SER A 17 -7.63 8.72 6.16
CA SER A 17 -6.92 7.70 6.95
C SER A 17 -5.55 7.31 6.38
N TYR A 18 -5.26 7.66 5.12
CA TYR A 18 -4.07 7.19 4.40
C TYR A 18 -3.12 8.37 4.17
N ARG A 19 -2.00 8.36 4.88
CA ARG A 19 -0.98 9.40 4.75
C ARG A 19 0.20 8.91 3.94
N LEU A 20 0.47 9.50 2.78
CA LEU A 20 1.72 9.27 2.07
C LEU A 20 2.88 9.82 2.91
N ILE A 21 3.85 8.97 3.27
CA ILE A 21 4.99 9.36 4.10
C ILE A 21 6.33 9.32 3.37
N ASP A 22 6.45 8.52 2.31
CA ASP A 22 7.68 8.45 1.52
C ASP A 22 7.44 7.93 0.10
N VAL A 23 8.34 8.30 -0.81
CA VAL A 23 8.39 7.83 -2.20
C VAL A 23 9.82 7.49 -2.58
N ILE A 24 10.10 6.19 -2.70
CA ILE A 24 11.42 5.69 -3.09
C ILE A 24 11.43 5.39 -4.59
N LYS A 25 12.37 5.98 -5.33
CA LYS A 25 12.56 5.74 -6.77
C LYS A 25 13.74 4.82 -7.02
N TYR A 26 13.60 3.92 -7.99
CA TYR A 26 14.67 3.03 -8.46
C TYR A 26 14.69 2.99 -9.99
N ARG A 27 15.79 2.47 -10.57
CA ARG A 27 16.07 2.51 -12.02
C ARG A 27 14.90 2.08 -12.92
N ASN A 28 14.03 1.18 -12.46
CA ASN A 28 12.86 0.70 -13.19
C ASN A 28 11.64 0.54 -12.27
N GLY A 29 11.39 1.52 -11.40
CA GLY A 29 10.24 1.44 -10.51
C GLY A 29 10.14 2.50 -9.43
N ARG A 30 9.11 2.38 -8.62
CA ARG A 30 8.80 3.30 -7.53
C ARG A 30 8.03 2.59 -6.42
N ARG A 31 8.36 2.90 -5.16
CA ARG A 31 7.63 2.49 -3.97
C ARG A 31 7.00 3.72 -3.34
N TYR A 32 5.69 3.72 -3.15
CA TYR A 32 4.97 4.70 -2.36
C TYR A 32 4.65 4.06 -1.01
N ILE A 33 4.96 4.75 0.08
CA ILE A 33 4.76 4.26 1.43
C ILE A 33 3.67 5.11 2.06
N PHE A 34 2.52 4.50 2.30
CA PHE A 34 1.42 5.10 3.04
C PHE A 34 1.43 4.58 4.48
N LYS A 35 0.97 5.41 5.40
CA LYS A 35 0.77 5.10 6.80
C LYS A 35 -0.71 5.23 7.15
N VAL A 36 -1.22 4.25 7.88
CA VAL A 36 -2.59 4.20 8.40
C VAL A 36 -2.52 3.89 9.89
N SER A 37 -3.13 4.75 10.72
CA SER A 37 -3.29 4.47 12.14
C SER A 37 -4.35 3.39 12.36
N ILE A 38 -4.03 2.40 13.18
CA ILE A 38 -4.97 1.40 13.71
C ILE A 38 -5.04 1.55 15.24
N ARG A 39 -5.95 0.82 15.89
CA ARG A 39 -6.20 0.93 17.33
C ARG A 39 -4.93 0.79 18.17
N ASP A 40 -4.12 -0.24 17.88
CA ASP A 40 -2.94 -0.61 18.66
C ASP A 40 -1.61 -0.31 17.96
N GLY A 41 -1.61 0.61 16.98
CA GLY A 41 -0.38 1.01 16.29
C GLY A 41 -0.58 1.53 14.88
N GLU A 42 0.32 1.16 13.99
CA GLU A 42 0.35 1.66 12.62
C GLU A 42 0.53 0.52 11.61
N ILE A 43 -0.16 0.64 10.49
CA ILE A 43 0.06 -0.17 9.29
C ILE A 43 0.70 0.71 8.23
N TYR A 44 1.68 0.13 7.56
CA TYR A 44 2.34 0.71 6.41
C TYR A 44 1.90 -0.05 5.16
N ILE A 45 1.48 0.69 4.14
CA ILE A 45 1.05 0.15 2.85
C ILE A 45 2.11 0.55 1.84
N HIS A 46 2.82 -0.44 1.30
CA HIS A 46 3.80 -0.21 0.26
C HIS A 46 3.19 -0.53 -1.09
N LEU A 47 2.94 0.51 -1.89
CA LEU A 47 2.57 0.37 -3.30
C LEU A 47 3.84 0.38 -4.15
N ILE A 48 4.15 -0.75 -4.76
CA ILE A 48 5.40 -0.99 -5.47
C ILE A 48 5.10 -1.20 -6.94
N SER A 49 5.73 -0.42 -7.80
CA SER A 49 5.82 -0.74 -9.23
C SER A 49 7.26 -1.07 -9.58
N HIS A 50 7.49 -2.25 -10.14
CA HIS A 50 8.81 -2.67 -10.60
C HIS A 50 8.72 -3.54 -11.85
N ARG A 51 9.51 -3.23 -12.88
CA ARG A 51 9.60 -4.00 -14.14
C ARG A 51 8.23 -4.32 -14.76
N GLY A 52 7.31 -3.35 -14.75
CA GLY A 52 5.97 -3.54 -15.29
C GLY A 52 5.10 -4.49 -14.47
N ARG A 53 5.31 -4.57 -13.16
CA ARG A 53 4.38 -5.22 -12.23
C ARG A 53 4.08 -4.29 -11.08
N ALA A 54 2.85 -4.37 -10.57
CA ALA A 54 2.40 -3.61 -9.41
C ALA A 54 2.09 -4.57 -8.25
N TYR A 55 2.58 -4.24 -7.08
CA TYR A 55 2.37 -4.99 -5.84
C TYR A 55 1.88 -4.05 -4.75
N LEU A 56 1.10 -4.60 -3.83
CA LEU A 56 0.77 -3.96 -2.56
C LEU A 56 1.24 -4.85 -1.42
N GLU A 57 2.08 -4.32 -0.55
CA GLU A 57 2.49 -5.01 0.67
C GLU A 57 1.88 -4.32 1.89
N LEU A 58 1.35 -5.10 2.83
CA LEU A 58 0.91 -4.63 4.13
C LEU A 58 1.98 -4.94 5.17
N TRP A 59 2.41 -3.93 5.91
CA TRP A 59 3.45 -4.03 6.92
C TRP A 59 2.93 -3.54 8.27
N LEU A 60 3.14 -4.34 9.32
CA LEU A 60 2.96 -3.88 10.69
C LEU A 60 4.25 -3.23 11.16
N GLN A 61 4.15 -2.16 11.97
CA GLN A 61 5.30 -1.33 12.40
C GLN A 61 6.51 -2.14 12.92
N SER A 62 6.29 -3.28 13.57
CA SER A 62 7.34 -4.09 14.20
C SER A 62 7.78 -5.31 13.39
N PHE A 63 7.29 -5.48 12.17
CA PHE A 63 7.52 -6.71 11.40
C PHE A 63 8.72 -6.56 10.46
N ALA A 64 9.57 -7.61 10.42
CA ALA A 64 10.70 -7.68 9.49
C ALA A 64 10.31 -8.13 8.07
N VAL A 65 9.07 -8.57 7.88
CA VAL A 65 8.49 -9.08 6.63
C VAL A 65 7.08 -8.54 6.46
N PRO A 66 6.55 -8.42 5.22
CA PRO A 66 5.18 -8.00 5.02
C PRO A 66 4.22 -9.04 5.61
N LEU A 67 3.15 -8.56 6.26
CA LEU A 67 2.04 -9.38 6.73
C LEU A 67 1.32 -10.05 5.56
N ALA A 68 1.15 -9.31 4.45
CA ALA A 68 0.52 -9.79 3.24
C ALA A 68 1.08 -9.07 2.01
N VAL A 69 1.10 -9.77 0.87
CA VAL A 69 1.54 -9.25 -0.42
C VAL A 69 0.48 -9.60 -1.48
N TYR A 70 0.07 -8.60 -2.25
CA TYR A 70 -0.93 -8.72 -3.31
C TYR A 70 -0.31 -8.33 -4.65
N ASP A 71 -0.53 -9.15 -5.68
CA ASP A 71 -0.13 -8.84 -7.05
C ASP A 71 -1.29 -8.10 -7.72
N LEU A 72 -1.17 -6.78 -7.86
CA LEU A 72 -2.27 -5.94 -8.35
C LEU A 72 -2.60 -6.16 -9.84
N ASN A 73 -1.83 -6.99 -10.55
CA ASN A 73 -2.20 -7.45 -11.88
C ASN A 73 -3.19 -8.64 -11.86
N LYS A 74 -3.37 -9.27 -10.69
CA LYS A 74 -4.21 -10.46 -10.47
C LYS A 74 -5.29 -10.21 -9.43
N ASP A 75 -4.92 -9.50 -8.38
CA ASP A 75 -5.75 -9.21 -7.23
C ASP A 75 -6.39 -7.82 -7.38
N SER A 76 -7.68 -7.71 -7.05
CA SER A 76 -8.36 -6.42 -6.96
C SER A 76 -7.84 -5.62 -5.77
N LEU A 77 -7.61 -4.32 -5.95
CA LEU A 77 -7.27 -3.39 -4.86
C LEU A 77 -8.27 -3.44 -3.69
N SER A 78 -9.54 -3.78 -3.96
CA SER A 78 -10.57 -3.87 -2.92
C SER A 78 -10.22 -4.87 -1.80
N ILE A 79 -9.44 -5.92 -2.10
CA ILE A 79 -9.05 -6.94 -1.13
C ILE A 79 -8.10 -6.37 -0.06
N PRO A 80 -6.90 -5.85 -0.41
CA PRO A 80 -6.00 -5.27 0.58
C PRO A 80 -6.62 -4.09 1.34
N ILE A 81 -7.45 -3.28 0.69
CA ILE A 81 -8.14 -2.17 1.36
C ILE A 81 -9.13 -2.69 2.40
N SER A 82 -9.89 -3.74 2.09
CA SER A 82 -10.80 -4.36 3.06
C SER A 82 -10.05 -4.92 4.27
N VAL A 83 -8.85 -5.50 4.07
CA VAL A 83 -7.99 -5.96 5.17
C VAL A 83 -7.53 -4.81 6.05
N VAL A 84 -7.11 -3.68 5.46
CA VAL A 84 -6.75 -2.48 6.22
C VAL A 84 -7.94 -1.96 7.03
N GLU A 85 -9.14 -1.89 6.43
CA GLU A 85 -10.34 -1.45 7.13
C GLU A 85 -10.77 -2.40 8.27
N LEU A 86 -10.55 -3.71 8.14
CA LEU A 86 -10.75 -4.66 9.24
C LEU A 86 -9.76 -4.41 10.38
N LEU A 87 -8.48 -4.19 10.06
CA LEU A 87 -7.45 -3.94 11.06
C LEU A 87 -7.64 -2.58 11.77
N LYS A 88 -8.24 -1.58 11.11
CA LYS A 88 -8.63 -0.31 11.76
C LYS A 88 -9.74 -0.48 12.79
N ARG A 89 -10.61 -1.48 12.64
CA ARG A 89 -11.79 -1.72 13.51
C ARG A 89 -11.49 -2.62 14.71
N SER A 90 -10.39 -3.36 14.65
CA SER A 90 -9.97 -4.32 15.69
C SER A 90 -9.33 -3.57 16.85
#